data_AF-A0A2I0VYX7-F1
#
_entry.id   AF-A0A2I0VYX7-F1
#
_cell.length_a   1.000
_cell.length_b   1.000
_cell.length_c   1.000
_cell.angle_alpha   90.00
_cell.angle_beta   90.00
_cell.angle_gamma   90.00
#
_symmetry.space_group_name_H-M   'P 1'
#
loop_
_entity.id
_entity.type
_entity.pdbx_description
1 polymer ?
#
loop_
_entity_poly.entity_id
_entity_poly.type
_entity_poly.pdbx_seq_one_letter_code
_entity_poly.pdbx_strand_id
1 'polypeptide(L)'
;MDIFNGFLSVIMHVLIAVFLLIYLPVSWIWRLIIFVFFKPFYKEDVGGKVILITGASSGIGEVSQSRGKGPELAYQYATKGASLVLVARREQALKEVAIAALGKGSPDVLVIKADISIQSECKRVIEEAIAHFTKCADSSKALSRKILEATGAKKFLYPTSIRSSTIKMDSTE
;
A
#
# COMPACT_ATOMS: atom_id res chain seq x y z
N MET A 1 56.91 -18.10 -19.87
CA MET A 1 55.43 -18.18 -19.83
C MET A 1 54.80 -16.93 -19.21
N ASP A 2 55.59 -16.06 -18.57
CA ASP A 2 55.11 -14.88 -17.83
C ASP A 2 54.63 -13.72 -18.73
N ILE A 3 55.23 -13.55 -19.90
CA ILE A 3 54.86 -12.49 -20.86
C ILE A 3 53.45 -12.73 -21.43
N PHE A 4 53.12 -14.00 -21.72
CA PHE A 4 51.80 -14.38 -22.23
C PHE A 4 50.71 -14.17 -21.17
N ASN A 5 51.00 -14.52 -19.91
CA ASN A 5 50.09 -14.29 -18.79
C ASN A 5 49.90 -12.79 -18.48
N GLY A 6 50.95 -11.98 -18.59
CA GLY A 6 50.86 -10.53 -18.48
C GLY A 6 49.98 -9.91 -19.58
N PHE A 7 50.16 -10.34 -20.83
CA PHE A 7 49.33 -9.91 -21.96
C PHE A 7 47.86 -10.30 -21.79
N LEU A 8 47.59 -11.53 -21.33
CA LEU A 8 46.22 -11.99 -21.04
C LEU A 8 45.54 -11.13 -19.97
N SER A 9 46.27 -10.75 -18.92
CA SER A 9 45.74 -9.89 -17.85
C SER A 9 45.34 -8.53 -18.38
N VAL A 10 46.17 -7.89 -19.22
CA VAL A 10 45.84 -6.58 -19.82
C VAL A 10 44.59 -6.68 -20.70
N ILE A 11 44.47 -7.74 -21.50
CA ILE A 11 43.27 -7.99 -22.32
C ILE A 11 42.02 -8.12 -21.45
N MET A 12 42.09 -8.87 -20.35
CA MET A 12 40.95 -9.05 -19.45
C MET A 12 40.47 -7.72 -18.84
N HIS A 13 41.39 -6.87 -18.39
CA HIS A 13 41.02 -5.56 -17.84
C HIS A 13 40.41 -4.64 -18.89
N VAL A 14 40.90 -4.68 -20.13
CA VAL A 14 40.32 -3.92 -21.25
C VAL A 14 38.91 -4.41 -21.57
N LEU A 15 38.70 -5.73 -21.62
CA LEU A 15 37.37 -6.30 -21.86
C LEU A 15 36.38 -5.96 -20.75
N ILE A 16 36.80 -6.02 -19.48
CA ILE A 16 35.98 -5.62 -18.34
C ILE A 16 35.63 -4.13 -18.40
N ALA A 17 36.60 -3.27 -18.74
CA ALA A 17 36.37 -1.83 -18.87
C ALA A 17 35.36 -1.50 -19.98
N VAL A 18 35.48 -2.16 -21.14
CA VAL A 18 34.54 -2.02 -22.26
C VAL A 18 33.16 -2.54 -21.88
N PHE A 19 33.09 -3.70 -21.21
CA PHE A 19 31.83 -4.25 -20.74
C PHE A 19 31.13 -3.31 -19.74
N LEU A 20 31.86 -2.75 -18.79
CA LEU A 20 31.35 -1.75 -17.84
C LEU A 20 30.89 -0.47 -18.55
N LEU A 21 31.67 0.03 -19.51
CA LEU A 21 31.35 1.22 -20.29
C LEU A 21 30.02 1.08 -21.06
N ILE A 22 29.69 -0.13 -21.52
CA ILE A 22 28.45 -0.44 -22.23
C ILE A 22 27.32 -0.80 -21.24
N TYR A 23 27.63 -1.54 -20.18
CA TYR A 23 26.63 -2.00 -19.21
C TYR A 23 26.06 -0.85 -18.36
N LEU A 24 26.87 0.14 -17.98
CA LEU A 24 26.42 1.29 -17.21
C LEU A 24 25.33 2.11 -17.93
N PRO A 25 25.50 2.58 -19.19
CA PRO A 25 24.44 3.29 -19.89
C PRO A 25 23.25 2.40 -20.21
N VAL A 26 23.45 1.12 -20.56
CA VAL A 26 22.34 0.19 -20.82
C VAL A 26 21.49 -0.05 -19.56
N SER A 27 22.12 -0.24 -18.40
CA SER A 27 21.41 -0.41 -17.13
C SER A 27 20.71 0.88 -16.67
N TRP A 28 21.30 2.04 -16.92
CA TRP A 28 20.66 3.33 -16.69
C TRP A 28 19.44 3.52 -17.59
N ILE A 29 19.56 3.24 -18.88
CA ILE A 29 18.46 3.32 -19.84
C ILE A 29 17.34 2.33 -19.47
N TRP A 30 17.69 1.09 -19.09
CA TRP A 30 16.72 0.10 -18.62
C TRP A 30 15.98 0.55 -17.36
N ARG A 31 16.69 1.13 -16.38
CA ARG A 31 16.08 1.74 -15.18
C ARG A 31 15.17 2.92 -15.56
N LEU A 32 15.56 3.73 -16.52
CA LEU A 32 14.80 4.88 -17.00
C LEU A 32 13.51 4.43 -17.72
N ILE A 33 13.60 3.40 -18.56
CA ILE A 33 12.46 2.74 -19.22
C ILE A 33 11.52 2.15 -18.17
N ILE A 34 12.03 1.40 -17.18
CA ILE A 34 11.19 0.85 -16.11
C ILE A 34 10.52 1.97 -15.31
N PHE A 35 11.27 3.02 -14.96
CA PHE A 35 10.74 4.14 -14.20
C PHE A 35 9.64 4.88 -14.95
N VAL A 36 9.78 5.08 -16.27
CA VAL A 36 8.80 5.82 -17.08
C VAL A 36 7.59 4.94 -17.43
N PHE A 37 7.80 3.68 -17.82
CA PHE A 37 6.72 2.82 -18.31
C PHE A 37 6.02 2.00 -17.22
N PHE A 38 6.72 1.56 -16.16
CA PHE A 38 6.12 0.67 -15.15
C PHE A 38 5.57 1.41 -13.93
N LYS A 39 6.01 2.64 -13.62
CA LYS A 39 5.41 3.43 -12.51
C LYS A 39 3.96 3.89 -12.73
N PRO A 40 3.51 4.32 -13.93
CA PRO A 40 2.14 4.81 -14.07
C PRO A 40 1.07 3.70 -14.11
N PHE A 41 1.46 2.44 -14.26
CA PHE A 41 0.54 1.33 -14.54
C PHE A 41 0.17 0.44 -13.35
N TYR A 42 0.71 0.64 -12.15
CA TYR A 42 0.15 0.02 -10.93
C TYR A 42 -1.10 0.78 -10.47
N LYS A 43 -2.14 0.74 -11.31
CA LYS A 43 -3.44 1.33 -11.01
C LYS A 43 -4.24 0.30 -10.20
N GLU A 44 -4.05 0.33 -8.88
CA GLU A 44 -4.83 -0.50 -7.97
C GLU A 44 -6.31 -0.12 -8.06
N ASP A 45 -7.14 -1.06 -8.49
CA ASP A 45 -8.59 -0.93 -8.44
C ASP A 45 -9.06 -1.13 -6.99
N VAL A 46 -9.59 -0.06 -6.41
CA VAL A 46 -10.09 -0.01 -5.04
C VAL A 46 -11.58 0.30 -4.97
N GLY A 47 -12.26 0.40 -6.11
CA GLY A 47 -13.69 0.68 -6.15
C GLY A 47 -14.47 -0.39 -5.38
N GLY A 48 -15.36 0.04 -4.49
CA GLY A 48 -16.19 -0.87 -3.69
C GLY A 48 -15.42 -1.68 -2.62
N LYS A 49 -14.14 -1.36 -2.37
CA LYS A 49 -13.36 -1.94 -1.27
C LYS A 49 -13.41 -1.02 -0.05
N VAL A 50 -13.22 -1.62 1.13
CA VAL A 50 -13.07 -0.91 2.40
C VAL A 50 -11.58 -0.74 2.70
N ILE A 51 -11.13 0.49 2.91
CA ILE A 51 -9.73 0.83 3.18
C ILE A 51 -9.60 1.46 4.56
N LEU A 52 -8.77 0.87 5.41
CA LEU A 52 -8.42 1.41 6.72
C LEU A 52 -7.17 2.28 6.63
N ILE A 53 -7.27 3.54 7.03
CA ILE A 53 -6.18 4.52 7.03
C ILE A 53 -5.89 4.93 8.47
N THR A 54 -4.72 4.54 8.96
CA THR A 54 -4.17 4.99 10.23
C THR A 54 -3.44 6.31 10.09
N GLY A 55 -3.43 7.13 11.14
CA GLY A 55 -2.80 8.45 11.08
C GLY A 55 -3.53 9.43 10.17
N ALA A 56 -4.79 9.17 9.79
CA ALA A 56 -5.55 9.98 8.84
C ALA A 56 -5.80 11.42 9.31
N SER A 57 -5.54 11.72 10.59
CA SER A 57 -5.60 13.10 11.06
C SER A 57 -4.37 13.93 10.70
N SER A 58 -3.17 13.37 10.45
CA SER A 58 -1.96 14.17 10.16
C SER A 58 -1.02 13.62 9.06
N GLY A 59 -0.24 14.48 8.39
CA GLY A 59 0.85 14.09 7.48
C GLY A 59 0.39 13.57 6.11
N ILE A 60 0.96 12.45 5.63
CA ILE A 60 0.61 11.82 4.33
C ILE A 60 -0.87 11.37 4.29
N GLY A 61 -1.49 11.19 5.47
CA GLY A 61 -2.92 10.91 5.62
C GLY A 61 -3.83 12.12 5.79
N GLU A 62 -3.29 13.34 5.96
CA GLU A 62 -4.03 14.57 6.32
C GLU A 62 -4.22 15.57 5.18
N VAL A 63 -5.35 16.25 5.34
CA VAL A 63 -5.92 17.44 4.70
C VAL A 63 -5.02 18.68 4.76
N SER A 64 -3.71 18.58 4.61
CA SER A 64 -2.88 19.79 4.62
C SER A 64 -2.83 20.42 3.23
N GLN A 65 -3.85 21.23 2.94
CA GLN A 65 -3.90 22.21 1.85
C GLN A 65 -2.69 23.17 1.84
N SER A 66 -1.87 23.19 2.91
CA SER A 66 -0.87 24.22 3.16
C SER A 66 0.55 23.89 2.66
N ARG A 67 0.87 22.66 2.26
CA ARG A 67 2.22 22.33 1.76
C ARG A 67 2.19 21.46 0.52
N GLY A 68 2.42 22.08 -0.63
CA GLY A 68 2.59 21.38 -1.89
C GLY A 68 3.72 20.35 -1.84
N LYS A 69 3.37 19.07 -1.67
CA LYS A 69 4.01 17.89 -2.30
C LYS A 69 3.34 16.61 -1.80
N GLY A 70 2.43 16.08 -2.62
CA GLY A 70 1.95 14.70 -2.51
C GLY A 70 0.48 14.58 -2.09
N PRO A 71 -0.24 13.59 -2.65
CA PRO A 71 -1.68 13.46 -2.46
C PRO A 71 -2.09 12.90 -1.09
N GLU A 72 -3.08 13.54 -0.47
CA GLU A 72 -3.88 13.03 0.65
C GLU A 72 -4.42 11.62 0.30
N LEU A 73 -3.83 10.56 0.88
CA LEU A 73 -4.18 9.17 0.55
C LEU A 73 -5.68 8.88 0.67
N ALA A 74 -6.34 9.46 1.67
CA ALA A 74 -7.78 9.35 1.86
C ALA A 74 -8.56 9.87 0.64
N TYR A 75 -8.16 11.00 0.05
CA TYR A 75 -8.88 11.59 -1.08
C TYR A 75 -8.64 10.87 -2.40
N GLN A 76 -7.45 10.32 -2.60
CA GLN A 76 -7.21 9.49 -3.77
C GLN A 76 -8.07 8.24 -3.74
N TYR A 77 -8.14 7.57 -2.59
CA TYR A 77 -8.98 6.39 -2.45
C TYR A 77 -10.48 6.74 -2.48
N ALA A 78 -10.88 7.88 -1.94
CA ALA A 78 -12.23 8.41 -2.10
C ALA A 78 -12.60 8.64 -3.58
N THR A 79 -11.72 9.29 -4.35
CA THR A 79 -11.93 9.56 -5.79
C THR A 79 -12.03 8.27 -6.61
N LYS A 80 -11.37 7.20 -6.13
CA LYS A 80 -11.46 5.86 -6.73
C LYS A 80 -12.67 5.05 -6.23
N GLY A 81 -13.58 5.64 -5.43
CA GLY A 81 -14.81 4.99 -4.98
C GLY A 81 -14.61 3.95 -3.89
N ALA A 82 -13.55 4.05 -3.08
CA ALA A 82 -13.34 3.22 -1.92
C ALA A 82 -14.12 3.75 -0.71
N SER A 83 -14.68 2.85 0.10
CA SER A 83 -15.16 3.17 1.44
C SER A 83 -14.00 3.26 2.41
N LEU A 84 -13.98 4.24 3.29
CA LEU A 84 -12.82 4.54 4.13
C LEU A 84 -13.11 4.32 5.61
N VAL A 85 -12.10 3.86 6.34
CA VAL A 85 -12.07 3.87 7.81
C VAL A 85 -10.90 4.72 8.23
N LEU A 86 -11.16 5.85 8.88
CA LEU A 86 -10.16 6.84 9.26
C LEU A 86 -9.87 6.74 10.75
N VAL A 87 -8.60 6.51 11.10
CA VAL A 87 -8.18 6.27 12.50
C VAL A 87 -7.07 7.23 12.90
N ALA A 88 -7.29 7.98 13.98
CA ALA A 88 -6.26 8.78 14.63
C ALA A 88 -6.69 9.25 16.03
N ARG A 89 -5.78 9.96 16.72
CA ARG A 89 -6.01 10.51 18.06
C ARG A 89 -6.86 11.79 18.06
N ARG A 90 -6.78 12.60 16.98
CA ARG A 90 -7.46 13.90 16.84
C ARG A 90 -8.79 13.73 16.11
N GLU A 91 -9.88 13.65 16.85
CA GLU A 91 -11.22 13.40 16.30
C GLU A 91 -11.74 14.52 15.40
N GLN A 92 -11.50 15.79 15.76
CA GLN A 92 -11.99 16.93 14.98
C GLN A 92 -11.39 16.96 13.57
N ALA A 93 -10.07 16.75 13.46
CA ALA A 93 -9.38 16.66 12.18
C ALA A 93 -9.88 15.46 11.34
N LEU A 94 -10.20 14.32 11.97
CA LEU A 94 -10.77 13.17 11.25
C LEU A 94 -12.14 13.48 10.64
N LYS A 95 -12.99 14.22 11.35
CA LYS A 95 -14.32 14.62 10.85
C LYS A 95 -14.20 15.50 9.61
N GLU A 96 -13.25 16.43 9.60
CA GLU A 96 -12.95 17.26 8.42
C GLU A 96 -12.52 16.41 7.22
N VAL A 97 -11.61 15.45 7.44
CA VAL A 97 -11.18 14.50 6.39
C VAL A 97 -12.36 13.69 5.88
N ALA A 98 -13.23 13.21 6.76
CA ALA A 98 -14.37 12.38 6.40
C ALA A 98 -15.37 13.12 5.51
N ILE A 99 -15.72 14.36 5.88
CA ILE A 99 -16.61 15.23 5.09
C ILE A 99 -16.00 15.45 3.70
N ALA A 100 -14.72 15.78 3.64
CA ALA A 100 -14.03 16.00 2.37
C ALA A 100 -13.95 14.72 1.52
N ALA A 101 -13.68 13.55 2.12
CA ALA A 101 -13.62 12.27 1.42
C ALA A 101 -14.98 11.86 0.84
N LEU A 102 -16.07 12.06 1.58
CA LEU A 102 -17.43 11.85 1.06
C LEU A 102 -17.70 12.75 -0.15
N GLY A 103 -17.36 14.05 -0.06
CA GLY A 103 -17.49 14.99 -1.17
C GLY A 103 -16.62 14.67 -2.39
N LYS A 104 -15.55 13.88 -2.22
CA LYS A 104 -14.66 13.43 -3.31
C LYS A 104 -15.11 12.14 -4.00
N GLY A 105 -16.16 11.47 -3.50
CA GLY A 105 -16.72 10.27 -4.12
C GLY A 105 -16.54 8.98 -3.31
N SER A 106 -16.10 9.06 -2.04
CA SER A 106 -16.14 7.89 -1.17
C SER A 106 -17.61 7.50 -0.90
N PRO A 107 -18.01 6.22 -1.07
CA PRO A 107 -19.39 5.80 -0.82
C PRO A 107 -19.78 5.87 0.65
N ASP A 108 -18.82 5.67 1.55
CA ASP A 108 -19.04 5.61 2.99
C ASP A 108 -17.72 5.81 3.75
N VAL A 109 -17.75 6.51 4.88
CA VAL A 109 -16.58 6.84 5.68
C VAL A 109 -16.87 6.67 7.17
N LEU A 110 -16.13 5.76 7.81
CA LEU A 110 -16.15 5.53 9.25
C LEU A 110 -15.00 6.27 9.93
N VAL A 111 -15.29 7.04 10.98
CA VAL A 111 -14.28 7.73 11.80
C VAL A 111 -14.14 7.03 13.14
N ILE A 112 -12.92 6.62 13.49
CA ILE A 112 -12.62 5.99 14.78
C ILE A 112 -11.49 6.77 15.47
N LYS A 113 -11.79 7.38 16.61
CA LYS A 113 -10.75 7.92 17.49
C LYS A 113 -10.07 6.76 18.21
N ALA A 114 -8.79 6.56 17.98
CA ALA A 114 -8.01 5.51 18.66
C ALA A 114 -6.52 5.86 18.72
N ASP A 115 -5.83 5.31 19.71
CA ASP A 115 -4.37 5.29 19.78
C ASP A 115 -3.85 3.91 19.37
N ILE A 116 -3.16 3.85 18.22
CA ILE A 116 -2.68 2.61 17.61
C ILE A 116 -1.45 2.05 18.35
N SER A 117 -0.85 2.82 19.26
CA SER A 117 0.18 2.29 20.18
C SER A 117 -0.38 1.29 21.19
N ILE A 118 -1.71 1.28 21.40
CA ILE A 118 -2.38 0.42 22.37
C ILE A 118 -3.01 -0.77 21.64
N GLN A 119 -2.59 -1.99 21.99
CA GLN A 119 -3.05 -3.20 21.32
C GLN A 119 -4.57 -3.44 21.43
N SER A 120 -5.18 -3.12 22.59
CA SER A 120 -6.62 -3.25 22.77
C SER A 120 -7.41 -2.32 21.84
N GLU A 121 -6.91 -1.10 21.62
CA GLU A 121 -7.50 -0.12 20.71
C GLU A 121 -7.39 -0.58 19.25
N CYS A 122 -6.27 -1.19 18.85
CA CYS A 122 -6.13 -1.80 17.53
C CYS A 122 -7.21 -2.87 17.27
N LYS A 123 -7.46 -3.73 18.27
CA LYS A 123 -8.51 -4.76 18.15
C LYS A 123 -9.90 -4.14 18.01
N ARG A 124 -10.20 -3.14 18.84
CA ARG A 124 -11.46 -2.38 18.80
C ARG A 124 -11.69 -1.74 17.43
N VAL A 125 -10.67 -1.08 16.86
CA VAL A 125 -10.74 -0.44 15.54
C VAL A 125 -11.15 -1.43 14.45
N ILE A 126 -10.56 -2.62 14.45
CA ILE A 126 -10.88 -3.66 13.46
C ILE A 126 -12.30 -4.21 13.66
N GLU A 127 -12.69 -4.49 14.91
CA GLU A 127 -14.04 -4.97 15.23
C GLU A 127 -15.12 -3.95 14.81
N GLU A 128 -14.89 -2.68 15.10
CA GLU A 128 -15.78 -1.57 14.74
C GLU A 128 -15.88 -1.38 13.22
N ALA A 129 -14.74 -1.46 12.50
CA ALA A 129 -14.72 -1.43 11.05
C ALA A 129 -15.49 -2.61 10.43
N ILE A 130 -15.26 -3.83 10.93
CA ILE A 130 -15.98 -5.02 10.44
C ILE A 130 -17.47 -4.87 10.74
N ALA A 131 -17.85 -4.46 11.95
CA ALA A 131 -19.25 -4.31 12.34
C ALA A 131 -19.99 -3.30 11.46
N HIS A 132 -19.34 -2.19 11.09
CA HIS A 132 -19.92 -1.15 10.24
C HIS A 132 -20.15 -1.66 8.81
N PHE A 133 -19.11 -2.17 8.15
CA PHE A 133 -19.19 -2.54 6.73
C PHE A 133 -19.76 -3.95 6.47
N THR A 134 -19.85 -4.80 7.50
CA THR A 134 -20.43 -6.15 7.39
C THR A 134 -21.91 -6.18 7.81
N LYS A 135 -22.42 -5.18 8.52
CA LYS A 135 -23.86 -5.11 8.87
C LYS A 135 -24.78 -5.08 7.64
N CYS A 136 -24.28 -4.57 6.51
CA CYS A 136 -25.00 -4.55 5.23
C CYS A 136 -24.60 -5.72 4.31
N ALA A 137 -23.69 -6.60 4.75
CA ALA A 137 -23.19 -7.70 3.96
C ALA A 137 -24.02 -8.97 4.24
N ASP A 138 -24.98 -9.20 3.36
CA ASP A 138 -25.81 -10.39 3.25
C ASP A 138 -25.14 -11.71 3.68
N SER A 139 -25.95 -12.61 4.26
CA SER A 139 -25.64 -13.99 4.64
C SER A 139 -24.83 -14.77 3.58
N SER A 140 -24.99 -14.42 2.29
CA SER A 140 -24.23 -14.97 1.16
C SER A 140 -22.71 -14.72 1.23
N LYS A 141 -22.26 -13.56 1.73
CA LYS A 141 -20.83 -13.27 1.93
C LYS A 141 -20.25 -14.08 3.09
N ALA A 142 -21.04 -14.35 4.13
CA ALA A 142 -20.63 -15.21 5.24
C ALA A 142 -20.43 -16.67 4.79
N LEU A 143 -21.31 -17.18 3.92
CA LEU A 143 -21.17 -18.51 3.31
C LEU A 143 -19.96 -18.59 2.39
N SER A 144 -19.79 -17.60 1.51
CA SER A 144 -18.62 -17.51 0.62
C SER A 144 -17.31 -17.48 1.40
N ARG A 145 -17.25 -16.73 2.51
CA ARG A 145 -16.08 -16.64 3.39
C ARG A 145 -15.79 -17.97 4.08
N LYS A 146 -16.82 -18.67 4.61
CA LYS A 146 -16.69 -20.01 5.19
C LYS A 146 -16.17 -21.03 4.17
N ILE A 147 -16.70 -21.01 2.94
CA ILE A 147 -16.24 -21.88 1.86
C ILE A 147 -14.78 -21.58 1.52
N LEU A 148 -14.40 -20.30 1.41
CA LEU A 148 -13.02 -19.88 1.12
C LEU A 148 -12.01 -20.29 2.20
N GLU A 149 -12.44 -20.28 3.46
CA GLU A 149 -11.63 -20.71 4.60
C GLU A 149 -11.51 -22.24 4.66
N ALA A 150 -12.61 -22.96 4.40
CA ALA A 150 -12.60 -24.43 4.33
C ALA A 150 -11.78 -24.97 3.14
N THR A 151 -11.78 -24.26 2.00
CA THR A 151 -11.05 -24.67 0.78
C THR A 151 -9.63 -24.14 0.70
N GLY A 152 -9.22 -23.23 1.59
CA GLY A 152 -7.90 -22.59 1.52
C GLY A 152 -7.69 -21.69 0.29
N ALA A 153 -8.74 -21.44 -0.50
CA ALA A 153 -8.68 -20.69 -1.75
C ALA A 153 -8.25 -19.23 -1.56
N LYS A 154 -8.31 -18.70 -0.32
CA LYS A 154 -7.74 -17.39 0.06
C LYS A 154 -6.29 -17.23 -0.41
N LYS A 155 -5.48 -18.29 -0.30
CA LYS A 155 -4.10 -18.26 -0.75
C LYS A 155 -4.10 -18.03 -2.26
N PHE A 156 -4.84 -18.82 -3.04
CA PHE A 156 -4.80 -18.70 -4.49
C PHE A 156 -5.44 -17.41 -5.07
N LEU A 157 -6.56 -16.95 -4.50
CA LEU A 157 -7.41 -15.90 -5.09
C LEU A 157 -7.00 -14.48 -4.71
N TYR A 158 -6.36 -14.26 -3.56
CA TYR A 158 -5.96 -12.92 -3.15
C TYR A 158 -4.50 -12.62 -3.55
N PRO A 159 -4.20 -11.37 -3.98
CA PRO A 159 -2.84 -10.95 -4.24
C PRO A 159 -1.97 -11.09 -2.98
N THR A 160 -0.67 -11.29 -3.18
CA THR A 160 0.30 -11.54 -2.11
C THR A 160 0.31 -10.47 -1.01
N SER A 161 -0.14 -9.26 -1.30
CA SER A 161 -0.28 -8.15 -0.34
C SER A 161 -1.36 -8.35 0.74
N ILE A 162 -2.39 -9.18 0.49
CA ILE A 162 -3.54 -9.39 1.41
C ILE A 162 -3.54 -10.83 1.98
N ARG A 163 -2.59 -11.66 1.54
CA ARG A 163 -2.49 -13.09 1.88
C ARG A 163 -2.12 -13.35 3.35
N SER A 164 -1.65 -12.33 4.09
CA SER A 164 -1.22 -12.47 5.49
C SER A 164 -2.34 -12.03 6.44
N SER A 165 -2.96 -12.98 7.14
CA SER A 165 -3.74 -12.72 8.36
C SER A 165 -2.86 -12.54 9.60
N THR A 166 -1.55 -12.75 9.47
CA THR A 166 -0.58 -12.45 10.52
C THR A 166 -0.19 -10.99 10.36
N ILE A 167 -0.66 -10.15 11.28
CA ILE A 167 -0.04 -8.85 11.54
C ILE A 167 1.45 -9.14 11.73
N LYS A 168 2.32 -8.64 10.84
CA LYS A 168 3.76 -8.62 11.10
C LYS A 168 3.97 -7.73 12.31
N MET A 169 3.94 -8.32 13.50
CA MET A 169 4.49 -7.72 14.70
C MET A 169 6.00 -7.78 14.50
N ASP A 170 6.58 -6.67 14.08
CA ASP A 170 8.01 -6.48 14.19
C ASP A 170 8.28 -6.23 15.67
N SER A 171 8.59 -7.31 16.38
CA SER A 171 9.10 -7.26 17.75
C SER A 171 10.55 -6.81 17.66
N THR A 172 10.77 -5.50 17.69
CA THR A 172 12.06 -4.93 18.07
C THR A 172 11.97 -4.49 19.52
N GLU A 173 12.68 -5.25 20.34
CA GLU A 173 13.17 -4.90 21.68
C GLU A 173 13.81 -3.51 21.73
#